data_AF-A0A521LZ59-F1
#
_entry.id   AF-A0A521LZ59-F1
#
_cell.length_a   1.000
_cell.length_b   1.000
_cell.length_c   1.000
_cell.angle_alpha   90.00
_cell.angle_beta   90.00
_cell.angle_gamma   90.00
#
_symmetry.space_group_name_H-M   'P 1'
#
loop_
_entity.id
_entity.type
_entity.pdbx_description
1 polymer ?
#
loop_
_entity_poly.entity_id
_entity_poly.type
_entity_poly.pdbx_seq_one_letter_code
_entity_poly.pdbx_strand_id
1 'polypeptide(L)'
;MAKDKKAKKKASKKRRQDDVASVDEHVLDRLYVVIDSRKGADPDTSYTARLFSRGRAQIAKKLGEEAVEALIEGIKGDRPKLVAESADLLYHLLTLWAATSVKPKAVWTELARREGLSGIAEKASRKR
;
A
#
# COMPACT_ATOMS: atom_id res chain seq x y z
N MET A 1 -29.23 -13.21 27.95
CA MET A 1 -28.14 -12.22 28.07
C MET A 1 -26.72 -12.81 28.08
N ALA A 2 -26.43 -13.93 28.75
CA ALA A 2 -25.07 -14.50 28.80
C ALA A 2 -24.62 -15.23 27.50
N LYS A 3 -25.55 -15.83 26.76
CA LYS A 3 -25.26 -16.55 25.49
C LYS A 3 -24.82 -15.60 24.37
N ASP A 4 -25.47 -14.43 24.24
CA ASP A 4 -25.16 -13.43 23.19
C ASP A 4 -23.81 -12.75 23.38
N LYS A 5 -23.39 -12.51 24.64
CA LYS A 5 -22.06 -11.98 24.95
C LYS A 5 -20.95 -12.97 24.57
N LYS A 6 -21.19 -14.28 24.73
CA LYS A 6 -20.23 -15.34 24.40
C LYS A 6 -20.08 -15.51 22.87
N ALA A 7 -21.16 -15.36 22.12
CA ALA A 7 -21.15 -15.38 20.65
C ALA A 7 -20.45 -14.15 20.05
N LYS A 8 -20.74 -12.93 20.54
CA LYS A 8 -20.05 -11.70 20.12
C LYS A 8 -18.55 -11.74 20.42
N LYS A 9 -18.15 -12.26 21.58
CA LYS A 9 -16.73 -12.40 21.96
C LYS A 9 -16.00 -13.45 21.10
N LYS A 10 -16.66 -14.54 20.71
CA LYS A 10 -16.11 -15.52 19.74
C LYS A 10 -15.97 -14.94 18.34
N ALA A 11 -16.96 -14.18 17.84
CA ALA A 11 -16.90 -13.53 16.53
C ALA A 11 -15.82 -12.44 16.45
N SER A 12 -15.66 -11.65 17.51
CA SER A 12 -14.58 -10.64 17.61
C SER A 12 -13.19 -11.28 17.71
N LYS A 13 -13.06 -12.39 18.44
CA LYS A 13 -11.81 -13.17 18.50
C LYS A 13 -11.48 -13.83 17.15
N LYS A 14 -12.49 -14.36 16.44
CA LYS A 14 -12.32 -14.95 15.10
C LYS A 14 -11.88 -13.90 14.07
N ARG A 15 -12.54 -12.73 14.02
CA ARG A 15 -12.11 -11.60 13.16
C ARG A 15 -10.65 -11.19 13.43
N ARG A 16 -10.28 -10.98 14.70
CA ARG A 16 -8.89 -10.66 15.07
C ARG A 16 -7.88 -11.75 14.72
N GLN A 17 -8.31 -13.01 14.64
CA GLN A 17 -7.44 -14.15 14.33
C GLN A 17 -7.31 -14.36 12.83
N ASP A 18 -8.36 -14.06 12.06
CA ASP A 18 -8.33 -13.98 10.59
C ASP A 18 -7.51 -12.75 10.12
N ASP A 19 -7.55 -11.63 10.87
CA ASP A 19 -6.75 -10.41 10.58
C ASP A 19 -5.23 -10.67 10.72
N VAL A 20 -4.80 -11.42 11.73
CA VAL A 20 -3.37 -11.75 11.97
C VAL A 20 -2.85 -12.82 11.00
N ALA A 21 -3.72 -13.71 10.50
CA ALA A 21 -3.37 -14.68 9.47
C ALA A 21 -3.12 -14.03 8.08
N SER A 22 -3.39 -12.73 7.91
CA SER A 22 -3.28 -12.00 6.64
C SER A 22 -2.02 -11.14 6.50
N VAL A 23 -1.10 -11.17 7.47
CA VAL A 23 0.18 -10.46 7.41
C VAL A 23 1.24 -11.43 6.90
N ASP A 24 1.46 -11.39 5.59
CA ASP A 24 2.51 -12.13 4.88
C ASP A 24 3.18 -11.21 3.85
N GLU A 25 4.24 -11.72 3.22
CA GLU A 25 4.98 -11.02 2.16
C GLU A 25 4.13 -10.64 0.92
N HIS A 26 2.96 -11.24 0.74
CA HIS A 26 2.05 -11.02 -0.39
C HIS A 26 0.94 -9.99 -0.09
N VAL A 27 0.99 -9.30 1.05
CA VAL A 27 -0.02 -8.28 1.42
C VAL A 27 -0.18 -7.20 0.35
N LEU A 28 0.93 -6.76 -0.28
CA LEU A 28 0.90 -5.73 -1.31
C LEU A 28 0.27 -6.22 -2.62
N ASP A 29 0.47 -7.50 -2.97
CA ASP A 29 -0.16 -8.09 -4.17
C ASP A 29 -1.68 -8.18 -3.99
N ARG A 30 -2.14 -8.64 -2.82
CA ARG A 30 -3.58 -8.67 -2.49
C ARG A 30 -4.18 -7.26 -2.47
N LEU A 31 -3.49 -6.31 -1.86
CA LEU A 31 -3.92 -4.91 -1.82
C LEU A 31 -4.02 -4.32 -3.23
N TYR A 32 -3.06 -4.60 -4.10
CA TYR A 32 -3.12 -4.16 -5.50
C TYR A 32 -4.34 -4.72 -6.22
N VAL A 33 -4.67 -6.02 -6.05
CA VAL A 33 -5.87 -6.62 -6.67
C VAL A 33 -7.14 -5.88 -6.23
N VAL A 34 -7.25 -5.57 -4.94
CA VAL A 34 -8.38 -4.79 -4.40
C VAL A 34 -8.40 -3.38 -4.97
N ILE A 35 -7.26 -2.71 -5.08
CA ILE A 35 -7.16 -1.36 -5.65
C ILE A 35 -7.58 -1.37 -7.13
N ASP A 36 -7.02 -2.27 -7.94
CA ASP A 36 -7.29 -2.40 -9.37
C ASP A 36 -8.78 -2.67 -9.63
N SER A 37 -9.42 -3.47 -8.77
CA SER A 37 -10.85 -3.78 -8.88
C SER A 37 -11.77 -2.58 -8.60
N ARG A 38 -11.25 -1.45 -8.09
CA ARG A 38 -12.05 -0.23 -7.83
C ARG A 38 -12.02 0.76 -8.99
N LYS A 39 -11.33 0.45 -10.08
CA LYS A 39 -11.42 1.25 -11.31
C LYS A 39 -12.84 1.23 -11.86
N GLY A 40 -13.42 2.40 -12.10
CA GLY A 40 -14.78 2.53 -12.61
C GLY A 40 -15.88 2.18 -11.61
N ALA A 41 -15.55 1.86 -10.35
CA ALA A 41 -16.53 1.73 -9.29
C ALA A 41 -17.09 3.11 -8.89
N ASP A 42 -18.17 3.11 -8.12
CA ASP A 42 -18.83 4.33 -7.66
C ASP A 42 -17.91 5.15 -6.70
N PRO A 43 -17.54 6.40 -7.05
CA PRO A 43 -16.68 7.25 -6.23
C PRO A 43 -17.31 7.70 -4.91
N ASP A 44 -18.63 7.60 -4.75
CA ASP A 44 -19.30 8.01 -3.50
C ASP A 44 -19.21 6.91 -2.43
N THR A 45 -19.00 5.66 -2.85
CA THR A 45 -18.93 4.50 -1.95
C THR A 45 -17.51 3.98 -1.70
N SER A 46 -16.51 4.46 -2.46
CA SER A 46 -15.12 4.00 -2.33
C SER A 46 -14.11 5.13 -2.50
N TYR A 47 -13.21 5.28 -1.52
CA TYR A 47 -12.10 6.23 -1.59
C TYR A 47 -11.19 5.97 -2.81
N THR A 48 -10.82 4.71 -3.07
CA THR A 48 -10.01 4.35 -4.23
C THR A 48 -10.70 4.72 -5.54
N ALA A 49 -12.02 4.47 -5.65
CA ALA A 49 -12.79 4.85 -6.83
C ALA A 49 -12.82 6.38 -7.00
N ARG A 50 -12.95 7.14 -5.91
CA ARG A 50 -12.88 8.60 -5.91
C ARG A 50 -11.51 9.13 -6.34
N LEU A 51 -10.42 8.44 -5.99
CA LEU A 51 -9.09 8.80 -6.47
C LEU A 51 -9.00 8.58 -7.99
N PHE A 52 -9.48 7.44 -8.49
CA PHE A 52 -9.51 7.18 -9.93
C PHE A 52 -10.39 8.18 -10.70
N SER A 53 -11.56 8.56 -10.16
CA SER A 53 -12.43 9.54 -10.82
C SER A 53 -11.80 10.94 -10.89
N ARG A 54 -10.91 11.29 -9.96
CA ARG A 54 -10.11 12.53 -9.97
C ARG A 54 -8.85 12.45 -10.85
N GLY A 55 -8.54 11.28 -11.40
CA GLY A 55 -7.47 11.09 -12.38
C GLY A 55 -6.04 11.06 -11.81
N ARG A 56 -5.08 10.83 -12.70
CA ARG A 56 -3.68 10.56 -12.38
C ARG A 56 -2.99 11.69 -11.61
N ALA A 57 -3.32 12.94 -11.92
CA ALA A 57 -2.72 14.10 -11.25
C ALA A 57 -3.04 14.12 -9.74
N GLN A 58 -4.30 13.85 -9.37
CA GLN A 58 -4.70 13.79 -7.96
C GLN A 58 -4.05 12.61 -7.24
N ILE A 59 -3.94 11.45 -7.91
CA ILE A 59 -3.27 10.27 -7.35
C ILE A 59 -1.79 10.55 -7.09
N ALA A 60 -1.09 11.15 -8.07
CA ALA A 60 0.31 11.52 -7.93
C ALA A 60 0.53 12.59 -6.85
N LYS A 61 -0.39 13.54 -6.71
CA LYS A 61 -0.36 14.53 -5.62
C LYS A 61 -0.41 13.84 -4.26
N LYS A 62 -1.36 12.93 -4.05
CA LYS A 62 -1.46 12.16 -2.80
C LYS A 62 -0.18 11.36 -2.52
N LEU A 63 0.36 10.66 -3.53
CA LEU A 63 1.63 9.95 -3.39
C LEU A 63 2.77 10.88 -2.92
N GLY A 64 2.83 12.10 -3.46
CA GLY A 64 3.82 13.10 -3.05
C GLY A 64 3.64 13.59 -1.62
N GLU A 65 2.40 13.80 -1.17
CA GLU A 65 2.07 14.19 0.21
C GLU A 65 2.58 13.13 1.20
N GLU A 66 2.20 11.86 1.02
CA GLU A 66 2.59 10.78 1.95
C GLU A 66 4.11 10.56 1.97
N ALA A 67 4.80 10.78 0.84
CA ALA A 67 6.25 10.68 0.77
C ALA A 67 6.94 11.75 1.63
N VAL A 68 6.41 12.98 1.64
CA VAL A 68 6.91 14.07 2.46
C VAL A 68 6.58 13.82 3.93
N GLU A 69 5.39 13.33 4.25
CA GLU A 69 4.99 12.99 5.62
C GLU A 69 5.86 11.87 6.20
N ALA A 70 6.06 10.77 5.45
CA ALA A 70 6.96 9.68 5.86
C ALA A 70 8.41 10.17 6.09
N LEU A 71 8.92 11.06 5.22
CA LEU A 71 10.24 11.67 5.40
C LEU A 71 10.31 12.48 6.70
N ILE A 72 9.31 13.32 6.96
CA ILE A 72 9.25 14.18 8.15
C ILE A 72 9.23 13.33 9.42
N GLU A 73 8.40 12.29 9.48
CA GLU A 73 8.29 11.44 10.66
C GLU A 73 9.53 10.56 10.85
N GLY A 74 10.21 10.18 9.76
CA GLY A 74 11.54 9.57 9.79
C GLY A 74 12.60 10.47 10.41
N ILE A 75 12.61 11.77 10.08
CA ILE A 75 13.53 12.76 10.67
C ILE A 75 13.21 12.99 12.16
N LYS A 76 11.93 13.06 12.52
CA LYS A 76 11.50 13.22 13.92
C LYS A 76 11.77 11.98 14.79
N GLY A 77 11.93 10.81 14.17
CA GLY A 77 12.06 9.54 14.88
C GLY A 77 10.74 9.02 15.48
N ASP A 78 9.59 9.53 15.03
CA ASP A 78 8.26 9.07 15.47
C ASP A 78 7.95 7.74 14.77
N ARG A 79 8.39 6.63 15.35
CA ARG A 79 8.28 5.29 14.74
C ARG A 79 6.83 4.89 14.45
N PRO A 80 5.86 5.06 15.36
CA PRO A 80 4.46 4.75 15.07
C PRO A 80 3.90 5.50 13.86
N LYS A 81 4.18 6.81 13.76
CA LYS A 81 3.72 7.59 12.60
C LYS A 81 4.45 7.21 11.34
N LEU A 82 5.77 7.02 11.39
CA LEU A 82 6.54 6.56 10.22
C LEU A 82 5.96 5.27 9.64
N VAL A 83 5.52 4.32 10.48
CA VAL A 83 4.86 3.10 10.01
C VAL A 83 3.53 3.41 9.30
N ALA A 84 2.72 4.32 9.86
CA ALA A 84 1.45 4.73 9.26
C ALA A 84 1.67 5.43 7.89
N GLU A 85 2.52 6.45 7.85
CA GLU A 85 2.82 7.19 6.61
C GLU A 85 3.48 6.31 5.55
N SER A 86 4.30 5.33 5.96
CA SER A 86 4.87 4.34 5.03
C SER A 86 3.80 3.44 4.41
N ALA A 87 2.76 3.09 5.16
CA ALA A 87 1.65 2.31 4.64
C ALA A 87 0.82 3.11 3.63
N ASP A 88 0.54 4.39 3.93
CA ASP A 88 -0.18 5.28 3.02
C ASP A 88 0.63 5.58 1.75
N LEU A 89 1.95 5.77 1.87
CA LEU A 89 2.88 5.88 0.75
C LEU A 89 2.79 4.66 -0.18
N LEU A 90 2.86 3.45 0.38
CA LEU A 90 2.76 2.21 -0.41
C LEU A 90 1.37 2.07 -1.06
N TYR A 91 0.29 2.37 -0.34
CA TYR A 91 -1.06 2.34 -0.89
C TYR A 91 -1.22 3.30 -2.09
N HIS A 92 -0.72 4.53 -1.95
CA HIS A 92 -0.80 5.53 -3.02
C HIS A 92 0.13 5.19 -4.20
N LEU A 93 1.26 4.52 -3.96
CA LEU A 93 2.13 4.01 -5.01
C LEU A 93 1.45 2.89 -5.82
N LEU A 94 0.82 1.93 -5.14
CA LEU A 94 0.02 0.87 -5.79
C LEU A 94 -1.15 1.45 -6.59
N THR A 95 -1.80 2.49 -6.07
CA THR A 95 -2.89 3.20 -6.76
C THR A 95 -2.38 3.90 -8.02
N LEU A 96 -1.19 4.51 -7.97
CA LEU A 96 -0.56 5.10 -9.15
C LEU A 96 -0.23 4.03 -10.19
N TRP A 97 0.34 2.89 -9.77
CA TRP A 97 0.62 1.75 -10.68
C TRP A 97 -0.66 1.24 -11.34
N ALA A 98 -1.73 1.09 -10.58
CA ALA A 98 -3.03 0.72 -11.15
C ALA A 98 -3.47 1.77 -12.18
N ALA A 99 -3.42 3.07 -11.87
CA ALA A 99 -3.84 4.14 -12.79
C ALA A 99 -3.00 4.24 -14.08
N THR A 100 -1.79 3.68 -14.09
CA THR A 100 -0.86 3.64 -15.22
C THR A 100 -0.67 2.26 -15.82
N SER A 101 -1.46 1.27 -15.39
CA SER A 101 -1.40 -0.13 -15.84
C SER A 101 -0.09 -0.86 -15.53
N VAL A 102 0.72 -0.35 -14.60
CA VAL A 102 1.89 -1.06 -14.06
C VAL A 102 1.41 -2.14 -13.09
N LYS A 103 1.93 -3.36 -13.24
CA LYS A 103 1.61 -4.50 -12.37
C LYS A 103 2.72 -4.69 -11.31
N PRO A 104 2.40 -5.04 -10.05
CA PRO A 104 3.41 -5.25 -9.01
C PRO A 104 4.54 -6.20 -9.42
N LYS A 105 4.22 -7.28 -10.13
CA LYS A 105 5.20 -8.24 -10.68
C LYS A 105 6.33 -7.57 -11.46
N ALA A 106 6.05 -6.52 -12.24
CA ALA A 106 7.07 -5.81 -13.00
C ALA A 106 8.05 -5.08 -12.06
N VAL A 107 7.54 -4.50 -10.98
CA VAL A 107 8.35 -3.81 -9.96
C VAL A 107 9.14 -4.82 -9.13
N TRP A 108 8.53 -5.93 -8.71
CA TRP A 108 9.22 -7.01 -8.00
C TRP A 108 10.33 -7.62 -8.84
N THR A 109 10.11 -7.80 -10.14
CA THR A 109 11.15 -8.26 -11.08
C THR A 109 12.33 -7.28 -11.10
N GLU A 110 12.06 -5.98 -11.14
CA GLU A 110 13.12 -4.96 -11.11
C GLU A 110 13.83 -4.90 -9.75
N LEU A 111 13.13 -5.10 -8.63
CA LEU A 111 13.76 -5.20 -7.31
C LEU A 111 14.65 -6.43 -7.20
N ALA A 112 14.17 -7.60 -7.64
CA ALA A 112 14.95 -8.85 -7.67
C ALA A 112 16.20 -8.72 -8.55
N ARG A 113 16.13 -7.96 -9.66
CA ARG A 113 17.29 -7.65 -10.50
C ARG A 113 18.35 -6.82 -9.76
N ARG A 114 17.93 -5.96 -8.82
CA ARG A 114 18.84 -5.11 -8.00
C ARG A 114 19.31 -5.83 -6.75
N GLU A 115 18.57 -6.83 -6.30
CA GLU A 115 18.92 -7.67 -5.17
C GLU A 115 20.28 -8.36 -5.44
N GLY A 116 21.22 -8.23 -4.51
CA GLY A 116 22.58 -8.77 -4.66
C GLY A 116 23.58 -7.90 -5.44
N LEU A 117 23.13 -6.83 -6.10
CA LEU A 117 24.03 -5.79 -6.64
C LEU A 117 24.15 -4.68 -5.59
N SER A 118 25.36 -4.36 -5.13
CA SER A 118 25.52 -3.22 -4.22
C SER A 118 25.00 -1.96 -4.91
N GLY A 119 24.21 -1.13 -4.20
CA GLY A 119 23.62 0.07 -4.78
C GLY A 119 24.65 1.08 -5.32
N ILE A 120 25.93 0.90 -4.95
CA ILE A 120 27.07 1.64 -5.51
C ILE A 120 27.43 1.11 -6.91
N ALA A 121 27.54 -0.22 -7.08
CA ALA A 121 27.83 -0.85 -8.37
C ALA A 121 26.68 -0.66 -9.38
N GLU A 122 25.43 -0.71 -8.92
CA GLU A 122 24.27 -0.44 -9.77
C GLU A 122 24.27 1.02 -10.27
N LYS A 123 24.57 1.99 -9.40
CA LYS A 123 24.66 3.41 -9.80
C LYS A 123 25.82 3.67 -10.78
N ALA A 124 26.95 2.99 -10.62
CA ALA A 124 28.10 3.14 -11.51
C ALA A 124 27.87 2.54 -12.93
N SER A 125 26.98 1.55 -13.06
CA SER A 125 26.72 0.86 -14.33
C SER A 125 25.66 1.52 -15.22
N ARG A 126 24.91 2.51 -14.70
CA ARG A 126 23.96 3.29 -15.51
C ARG A 126 24.73 4.24 -16.43
N LYS A 127 24.86 3.89 -17.72
CA LYS A 127 25.28 4.84 -18.76
C LYS A 127 24.25 5.98 -18.83
N ARG A 128 24.72 7.21 -18.65
CA ARG A 128 23.92 8.43 -18.83
C ARG A 128 23.44 8.57 -20.26
#